data_AF-A0A960BRQ8-F1
#
_entry.id   AF-A0A960BRQ8-F1
#
_cell.length_a   1.000
_cell.length_b   1.000
_cell.length_c   1.000
_cell.angle_alpha   90.00
_cell.angle_beta   90.00
_cell.angle_gamma   90.00
#
_symmetry.space_group_name_H-M   'P 1'
#
loop_
_entity.id
_entity.type
_entity.pdbx_description
1 polymer ?
#
loop_
_entity_poly.entity_id
_entity_poly.type
_entity_poly.pdbx_seq_one_letter_code
_entity_poly.pdbx_strand_id
1 'polypeptide(L)'
;MQEIENPGRYRSQTDGDGWRIAKAEIWTTADAQTQLHLVTQHGDLKDLIHCLSATCHQRMDLQVQGDDPDDWSSLWAKWEIDSGTDVHQMVSCSDACLMLNEGLPTARAERIVYREFKDEDEPARNVSAVLFCPPHLNARAQSLFIHGRGVSLYTGQVALEMEAVRFVFSIRLFGLARLRRLREDASRMLLAPIAVDRSLTVEDSQKTAVWLTSSVRQKRIRLTNEVVGFLDGSEYPEIVLDDARMSMDEALGLPGLLSSTTDMLETLSQVAESLHSDVRAKREQARAAADSRWSILVAVVSAVTVPVALLLGYFGVNSEVDLTPSSSIFNPGRYWGAWTVALLVLVFIAGAGLLVGYRNRRDLRRGRQVLLGICPMPEDVVGDIQQRILDGADTVVLPVLRGSDGKLSCSEGKKQTQGAEFDRALDACRGRALVVLDLHVEKNPEEAVEQAVDELGYDGFSVMGTDSVLKHLAKWRLEDQQRSNVRLGLKTSLDAGREGQLREAWRRRWHQMFPRARFKECSADFIASEPGLARFYLLPSFGSNAPIMVRGTGLGNIKHFRRRSRVWLLELEKECDIREAVSERRW
;
A
#
# COMPACT_ATOMS: atom_id res chain seq x y z
N MET A 1 -19.30 12.36 42.62
CA MET A 1 -19.53 11.11 43.36
C MET A 1 -20.96 11.16 43.88
N GLN A 2 -21.78 10.18 43.50
CA GLN A 2 -23.16 10.08 43.97
C GLN A 2 -23.26 8.74 44.71
N GLU A 3 -23.55 8.79 46.01
CA GLU A 3 -23.66 7.62 46.87
C GLU A 3 -25.11 7.16 46.89
N ILE A 4 -25.35 5.86 46.65
CA ILE A 4 -26.69 5.27 46.66
C ILE A 4 -26.83 4.51 47.98
N GLU A 5 -27.54 5.12 48.94
CA GLU A 5 -27.83 4.52 50.25
C GLU A 5 -28.99 3.51 50.15
N ASN A 6 -28.68 2.26 49.74
CA ASN A 6 -29.35 0.98 50.08
C ASN A 6 -29.12 -0.08 48.97
N PRO A 7 -27.97 -0.79 48.92
CA PRO A 7 -27.76 -1.87 47.97
C PRO A 7 -28.37 -3.20 48.44
N GLY A 8 -28.98 -3.91 47.50
CA GLY A 8 -29.78 -5.13 47.73
C GLY A 8 -29.04 -6.46 47.90
N ARG A 9 -29.82 -7.56 47.94
CA ARG A 9 -29.32 -8.96 47.86
C ARG A 9 -29.24 -9.41 46.39
N TYR A 10 -28.23 -10.19 46.02
CA TYR A 10 -27.99 -10.64 44.64
C TYR A 10 -28.05 -12.16 44.56
N ARG A 11 -28.51 -12.70 43.43
CA ARG A 11 -28.62 -14.15 43.22
C ARG A 11 -28.07 -14.52 41.85
N SER A 12 -27.02 -15.34 41.83
CA SER A 12 -26.58 -16.04 40.62
C SER A 12 -27.57 -17.15 40.29
N GLN A 13 -27.85 -17.38 39.00
CA GLN A 13 -28.78 -18.43 38.57
C GLN A 13 -28.24 -19.86 38.84
N THR A 14 -26.96 -19.98 39.15
CA THR A 14 -26.27 -21.20 39.53
C THR A 14 -26.05 -21.27 41.06
N ASP A 15 -26.73 -22.24 41.68
CA ASP A 15 -26.61 -22.71 43.08
C ASP A 15 -26.96 -21.75 44.25
N GLY A 16 -28.06 -22.11 44.94
CA GLY A 16 -28.13 -22.19 46.41
C GLY A 16 -28.18 -20.88 47.22
N ASP A 17 -27.07 -20.16 47.32
CA ASP A 17 -26.86 -19.11 48.32
C ASP A 17 -26.37 -17.81 47.67
N GLY A 18 -27.17 -16.74 47.76
CA GLY A 18 -26.89 -15.46 47.10
C GLY A 18 -25.88 -14.59 47.85
N TRP A 19 -24.94 -13.97 47.13
CA TRP A 19 -23.97 -13.02 47.70
C TRP A 19 -24.64 -11.68 48.04
N ARG A 20 -24.08 -10.97 49.04
CA ARG A 20 -24.59 -9.65 49.49
C ARG A 20 -23.66 -8.54 49.02
N ILE A 21 -24.21 -7.55 48.33
CA ILE A 21 -23.51 -6.29 48.08
C ILE A 21 -23.72 -5.40 49.30
N ALA A 22 -22.62 -5.05 49.95
CA ALA A 22 -22.60 -4.17 51.10
C ALA A 22 -22.63 -2.69 50.69
N LYS A 23 -22.06 -2.34 49.52
CA LYS A 23 -21.99 -0.96 49.03
C LYS A 23 -21.88 -0.89 47.50
N ALA A 24 -22.53 0.08 46.87
CA ALA A 24 -22.33 0.42 45.46
C ALA A 24 -22.02 1.93 45.32
N GLU A 25 -20.92 2.28 44.66
CA GLU A 25 -20.53 3.68 44.40
C GLU A 25 -20.38 3.91 42.89
N ILE A 26 -20.83 5.06 42.40
CA ILE A 26 -20.72 5.42 40.99
C ILE A 26 -19.81 6.64 40.83
N TRP A 27 -18.82 6.48 39.98
CA TRP A 27 -17.79 7.45 39.68
C TRP A 27 -17.91 7.87 38.23
N THR A 28 -18.35 9.10 37.99
CA THR A 28 -18.48 9.67 36.66
C THR A 28 -17.39 10.71 36.40
N THR A 29 -16.82 10.68 35.21
CA THR A 29 -15.94 11.73 34.70
C THR A 29 -16.76 12.77 33.92
N ALA A 30 -16.18 13.95 33.69
CA ALA A 30 -16.80 15.00 32.88
C ALA A 30 -17.11 14.55 31.45
N ASP A 31 -16.37 13.54 30.95
CA ASP A 31 -16.52 12.96 29.61
C ASP A 31 -17.50 11.78 29.58
N ALA A 32 -18.40 11.69 30.56
CA ALA A 32 -19.43 10.64 30.70
C ALA A 32 -18.91 9.20 30.84
N GLN A 33 -17.62 8.98 31.13
CA GLN A 33 -17.17 7.65 31.54
C GLN A 33 -17.60 7.38 32.98
N THR A 34 -18.15 6.20 33.21
CA THR A 34 -18.70 5.78 34.49
C THR A 34 -17.99 4.53 34.99
N GLN A 35 -17.55 4.55 36.24
CA GLN A 35 -17.06 3.39 36.98
C GLN A 35 -18.06 3.04 38.07
N LEU A 36 -18.35 1.75 38.18
CA LEU A 36 -19.21 1.18 39.21
C LEU A 36 -18.32 0.39 40.18
N HIS A 37 -18.28 0.85 41.42
CA HIS A 37 -17.57 0.17 42.50
C HIS A 37 -18.59 -0.64 43.29
N LEU A 38 -18.43 -1.97 43.31
CA LEU A 38 -19.26 -2.87 44.08
C LEU A 38 -18.42 -3.45 45.23
N VAL A 39 -18.94 -3.34 46.45
CA VAL A 39 -18.34 -3.92 47.64
C VAL A 39 -19.19 -5.11 48.06
N THR A 40 -18.61 -6.30 48.05
CA THR A 40 -19.28 -7.57 48.41
C THR A 40 -18.59 -8.21 49.61
N GLN A 41 -19.36 -8.89 50.47
CA GLN A 41 -18.82 -9.66 51.59
C GLN A 41 -19.04 -11.16 51.36
N HIS A 42 -18.01 -11.98 51.62
CA HIS A 42 -18.00 -13.43 51.39
C HIS A 42 -17.50 -14.16 52.64
N GLY A 43 -18.15 -15.27 52.99
CA GLY A 43 -17.82 -16.06 54.17
C GLY A 43 -16.80 -17.17 53.91
N ASP A 44 -16.73 -17.69 52.68
CA ASP A 44 -15.81 -18.76 52.28
C ASP A 44 -15.00 -18.36 51.02
N LEU A 45 -13.81 -18.96 50.89
CA LEU A 45 -12.92 -18.79 49.74
C LEU A 45 -13.55 -19.29 48.45
N LYS A 46 -14.29 -20.40 48.51
CA LYS A 46 -14.99 -20.98 47.36
C LYS A 46 -16.01 -20.00 46.77
N ASP A 47 -16.80 -19.38 47.65
CA ASP A 47 -17.79 -18.37 47.27
C ASP A 47 -17.13 -17.12 46.69
N LEU A 48 -16.02 -16.67 47.30
CA LEU A 48 -15.23 -15.55 46.79
C LEU A 48 -14.72 -15.81 45.37
N ILE A 49 -14.07 -16.95 45.12
CA ILE A 49 -13.51 -17.29 43.80
C ILE A 49 -14.64 -17.41 42.77
N HIS A 50 -15.75 -18.05 43.13
CA HIS A 50 -16.92 -18.14 42.25
C HIS A 50 -17.48 -16.75 41.92
N CYS A 51 -17.61 -15.86 42.91
CA CYS A 51 -18.05 -14.48 42.69
C CYS A 51 -17.08 -13.71 41.77
N LEU A 52 -15.77 -13.79 42.02
CA LEU A 52 -14.75 -13.15 41.19
C LEU A 52 -14.80 -13.62 39.73
N SER A 53 -15.00 -14.92 39.54
CA SER A 53 -15.16 -15.53 38.22
C SER A 53 -16.45 -15.09 37.53
N ALA A 54 -17.59 -15.19 38.21
CA ALA A 54 -18.90 -14.82 37.67
C ALA A 54 -18.97 -13.34 37.28
N THR A 55 -18.50 -12.45 38.15
CA THR A 55 -18.46 -11.01 37.89
C THR A 55 -17.46 -10.58 36.82
N CYS A 56 -16.53 -11.46 36.41
CA CYS A 56 -15.64 -11.21 35.28
C CYS A 56 -16.09 -11.90 33.98
N HIS A 57 -16.57 -13.14 34.02
CA HIS A 57 -16.83 -13.96 32.83
C HIS A 57 -18.32 -14.12 32.48
N GLN A 58 -19.22 -14.05 33.46
CA GLN A 58 -20.67 -14.28 33.30
C GLN A 58 -21.46 -13.00 33.63
N ARG A 59 -20.93 -11.86 33.22
CA ARG A 59 -21.48 -10.54 33.59
C ARG A 59 -22.90 -10.31 33.08
N MET A 60 -23.21 -10.90 31.92
CA MET A 60 -24.54 -10.85 31.30
C MET A 60 -25.60 -11.60 32.13
N ASP A 61 -25.16 -12.50 33.00
CA ASP A 61 -26.03 -13.38 33.79
C ASP A 61 -26.21 -12.86 35.24
N LEU A 62 -25.59 -11.72 35.59
CA LEU A 62 -25.76 -11.10 36.90
C LEU A 62 -27.17 -10.50 37.03
N GLN A 63 -28.01 -11.13 37.85
CA GLN A 63 -29.32 -10.61 38.24
C GLN A 63 -29.27 -9.89 39.60
N VAL A 64 -29.88 -8.72 39.67
CA VAL A 64 -29.95 -7.88 40.87
C VAL A 64 -31.33 -8.02 41.51
N GLN A 65 -31.40 -8.47 42.76
CA GLN A 65 -32.61 -8.50 43.61
C GLN A 65 -33.86 -9.27 43.18
N GLY A 66 -33.91 -9.95 42.03
CA GLY A 66 -35.08 -10.76 41.66
C GLY A 66 -36.35 -9.95 41.32
N ASP A 67 -36.22 -8.64 41.16
CA ASP A 67 -37.17 -7.79 40.45
C ASP A 67 -36.70 -7.62 39.00
N ASP A 68 -37.65 -7.41 38.07
CA ASP A 68 -37.39 -7.29 36.63
C ASP A 68 -36.42 -6.10 36.38
N PRO A 69 -35.38 -6.23 35.55
CA PRO A 69 -34.43 -5.16 35.20
C PRO A 69 -35.05 -3.81 34.75
N ASP A 70 -36.34 -3.79 34.45
CA ASP A 70 -37.11 -2.59 34.15
C ASP A 70 -37.29 -1.62 35.34
N ASP A 71 -37.21 -2.05 36.60
CA ASP A 71 -37.33 -1.11 37.74
C ASP A 71 -36.02 -0.36 38.04
N TRP A 72 -34.89 -0.90 37.55
CA TRP A 72 -33.59 -0.21 37.52
C TRP A 72 -33.36 0.56 36.22
N SER A 73 -34.24 0.40 35.23
CA SER A 73 -34.19 1.19 33.99
C SER A 73 -34.25 2.69 34.25
N SER A 74 -34.81 3.17 35.37
CA SER A 74 -34.76 4.61 35.67
C SER A 74 -33.34 5.12 36.03
N LEU A 75 -32.51 4.28 36.64
CA LEU A 75 -31.10 4.57 36.96
C LEU A 75 -30.16 4.19 35.81
N TRP A 76 -30.45 3.10 35.08
CA TRP A 76 -29.59 2.57 34.02
C TRP A 76 -30.05 2.90 32.59
N ALA A 77 -31.32 3.18 32.31
CA ALA A 77 -31.74 3.64 30.97
C ALA A 77 -31.27 5.08 30.65
N LYS A 78 -30.77 5.82 31.65
CA LYS A 78 -29.99 7.04 31.41
C LYS A 78 -28.54 6.77 31.02
N TRP A 79 -28.04 5.58 31.32
CA TRP A 79 -26.66 5.18 31.12
C TRP A 79 -26.68 3.90 30.28
N GLU A 80 -26.69 4.03 28.96
CA GLU A 80 -26.25 2.93 28.08
C GLU A 80 -24.80 2.59 28.47
N ILE A 81 -24.64 1.75 29.51
CA ILE A 81 -23.35 1.19 29.90
C ILE A 81 -23.06 0.14 28.86
N ASP A 82 -22.54 0.61 27.73
CA ASP A 82 -21.89 -0.22 26.73
C ASP A 82 -20.77 -0.93 27.49
N SER A 83 -20.97 -2.21 27.80
CA SER A 83 -20.21 -2.94 28.81
C SER A 83 -18.76 -3.09 28.35
N GLY A 84 -17.95 -2.07 28.62
CA GLY A 84 -16.52 -2.04 28.38
C GLY A 84 -15.85 -3.15 29.17
N THR A 85 -14.94 -3.86 28.51
CA THR A 85 -14.43 -5.18 28.88
C THR A 85 -13.51 -5.22 30.12
N ASP A 86 -13.21 -4.08 30.74
CA ASP A 86 -12.20 -3.97 31.80
C ASP A 86 -12.81 -3.93 33.20
N VAL A 87 -12.79 -5.08 33.89
CA VAL A 87 -13.13 -5.20 35.30
C VAL A 87 -11.86 -5.47 36.09
N HIS A 88 -11.63 -4.64 37.09
CA HIS A 88 -10.59 -4.85 38.08
C HIS A 88 -11.23 -5.03 39.46
N GLN A 89 -10.81 -6.05 40.18
CA GLN A 89 -11.43 -6.46 41.44
C GLN A 89 -10.41 -6.38 42.55
N MET A 90 -10.68 -5.58 43.58
CA MET A 90 -9.82 -5.49 44.75
C MET A 90 -10.43 -6.31 45.89
N VAL A 91 -9.65 -7.26 46.41
CA VAL A 91 -10.07 -8.21 47.44
C VAL A 91 -9.30 -7.90 48.71
N SER A 92 -10.02 -7.54 49.77
CA SER A 92 -9.47 -7.48 51.12
C SER A 92 -9.66 -8.82 51.80
N CYS A 93 -8.59 -9.41 52.33
CA CYS A 93 -8.66 -10.61 53.14
C CYS A 93 -8.04 -10.36 54.52
N SER A 94 -8.71 -10.81 55.58
CA SER A 94 -8.17 -10.76 56.95
C SER A 94 -7.32 -11.99 57.31
N ASP A 95 -7.17 -12.94 56.38
CA ASP A 95 -6.50 -14.22 56.63
C ASP A 95 -4.97 -14.07 56.61
N ALA A 96 -4.33 -14.38 57.73
CA ALA A 96 -2.87 -14.38 57.87
C ALA A 96 -2.19 -15.49 57.04
N CYS A 97 -2.94 -16.51 56.60
CA CYS A 97 -2.43 -17.64 55.81
C CYS A 97 -2.16 -17.32 54.33
N LEU A 98 -2.26 -16.05 53.91
CA LEU A 98 -1.98 -15.63 52.53
C LEU A 98 -0.50 -15.33 52.28
N MET A 99 0.31 -15.25 53.33
CA MET A 99 1.74 -14.93 53.26
C MET A 99 2.62 -16.09 53.71
N LEU A 100 3.74 -16.28 53.02
CA LEU A 100 4.87 -17.05 53.55
C LEU A 100 5.72 -16.17 54.48
N ASN A 101 6.47 -16.77 55.40
CA ASN A 101 7.33 -16.05 56.36
C ASN A 101 8.40 -15.15 55.70
N GLU A 102 8.63 -15.29 54.40
CA GLU A 102 9.60 -14.53 53.59
C GLU A 102 8.95 -13.37 52.81
N GLY A 103 7.67 -13.06 53.04
CA GLY A 103 6.95 -11.99 52.31
C GLY A 103 6.52 -12.39 50.89
N LEU A 104 6.63 -13.68 50.55
CA LEU A 104 6.19 -14.24 49.28
C LEU A 104 4.71 -14.63 49.33
N PRO A 105 3.97 -14.50 48.21
CA PRO A 105 2.59 -14.95 48.13
C PRO A 105 2.51 -16.47 48.27
N THR A 106 1.49 -16.94 48.99
CA THR A 106 1.16 -18.37 49.05
C THR A 106 0.45 -18.82 47.78
N ALA A 107 0.50 -20.12 47.46
CA ALA A 107 -0.28 -20.70 46.34
C ALA A 107 -1.79 -20.37 46.44
N ARG A 108 -2.31 -20.17 47.66
CA ARG A 108 -3.68 -19.74 47.90
C ARG A 108 -3.93 -18.30 47.41
N ALA A 109 -2.98 -17.40 47.64
CA ALA A 109 -3.04 -16.03 47.16
C ALA A 109 -3.00 -15.96 45.63
N GLU A 110 -2.17 -16.79 45.00
CA GLU A 110 -2.09 -16.89 43.53
C GLU A 110 -3.42 -17.37 42.92
N ARG A 111 -4.05 -18.39 43.50
CA ARG A 111 -5.36 -18.91 43.04
C ARG A 111 -6.45 -17.84 43.04
N ILE A 112 -6.46 -16.96 44.04
CA ILE A 112 -7.44 -15.85 44.11
C ILE A 112 -7.18 -14.86 42.98
N VAL A 113 -5.93 -14.45 42.77
CA VAL A 113 -5.57 -13.48 41.72
C VAL A 113 -5.88 -14.03 40.32
N TYR A 114 -5.68 -15.34 40.11
CA TYR A 114 -5.97 -16.00 38.83
C TYR A 114 -7.41 -16.48 38.66
N ARG A 115 -8.23 -16.39 39.71
CA ARG A 115 -9.61 -16.91 39.71
C ARG A 115 -9.66 -18.41 39.38
N GLU A 116 -8.65 -19.17 39.77
CA GLU A 116 -8.58 -20.60 39.49
C GLU A 116 -9.28 -21.40 40.59
N PHE A 117 -10.35 -22.09 40.19
CA PHE A 117 -11.02 -23.09 41.00
C PHE A 117 -10.51 -24.48 40.59
N LYS A 118 -9.57 -25.03 41.35
CA LYS A 118 -9.17 -26.44 41.22
C LYS A 118 -9.20 -27.09 42.60
N ASP A 119 -9.72 -28.32 42.66
CA ASP A 119 -9.61 -29.20 43.82
C ASP A 119 -8.13 -29.43 44.15
N GLU A 120 -7.80 -29.60 45.44
CA GLU A 120 -6.44 -29.64 45.97
C GLU A 120 -5.52 -30.71 45.32
N ASP A 121 -6.10 -31.68 44.61
CA ASP A 121 -5.43 -32.86 44.08
C ASP A 121 -4.97 -32.77 42.61
N GLU A 122 -5.32 -31.72 41.85
CA GLU A 122 -4.86 -31.57 40.46
C GLU A 122 -3.68 -30.60 40.32
N PRO A 123 -2.61 -30.95 39.57
CA PRO A 123 -1.53 -30.02 39.30
C PRO A 123 -2.09 -28.81 38.53
N ALA A 124 -1.72 -27.61 39.00
CA ALA A 124 -2.03 -26.36 38.32
C ALA A 124 -1.54 -26.44 36.86
N ARG A 125 -2.32 -25.91 35.91
CA ARG A 125 -1.75 -25.66 34.58
C ARG A 125 -0.60 -24.68 34.80
N ASN A 126 0.56 -24.95 34.22
CA ASN A 126 1.66 -23.98 34.14
C ASN A 126 1.23 -22.81 33.24
N VAL A 127 0.25 -22.02 33.67
CA VAL A 127 0.02 -20.69 33.14
C VAL A 127 1.13 -19.87 33.76
N SER A 128 2.15 -19.57 32.95
CA SER A 128 3.25 -18.68 33.31
C SER A 128 2.73 -17.24 33.41
N ALA A 129 1.80 -17.02 34.33
CA ALA A 129 1.18 -15.74 34.54
C ALA A 129 2.04 -14.92 35.50
N VAL A 130 2.19 -13.65 35.18
CA VAL A 130 3.06 -12.72 35.90
C VAL A 130 2.24 -12.13 37.05
N LEU A 131 2.63 -12.45 38.28
CA LEU A 131 2.16 -11.75 39.48
C LEU A 131 3.00 -10.51 39.69
N PHE A 132 2.35 -9.44 40.10
CA PHE A 132 2.99 -8.17 40.42
C PHE A 132 2.88 -7.90 41.91
N CYS A 133 4.04 -7.63 42.53
CA CYS A 133 4.19 -7.40 43.97
C CYS A 133 4.95 -6.08 44.19
N PRO A 134 4.26 -4.92 44.25
CA PRO A 134 4.92 -3.63 44.45
C PRO A 134 5.67 -3.62 45.80
N PRO A 135 6.99 -3.38 45.84
CA PRO A 135 7.80 -3.61 47.03
C PRO A 135 7.41 -2.67 48.18
N HIS A 136 7.08 -1.40 47.90
CA HIS A 136 6.71 -0.44 48.95
C HIS A 136 5.35 -0.74 49.61
N LEU A 137 4.41 -1.35 48.89
CA LEU A 137 3.15 -1.84 49.50
C LEU A 137 3.35 -3.13 50.31
N ASN A 138 4.46 -3.83 50.11
CA ASN A 138 4.81 -5.05 50.85
C ASN A 138 5.93 -4.82 51.87
N ALA A 139 6.27 -3.56 52.18
CA ALA A 139 7.39 -3.22 53.05
C ALA A 139 7.08 -3.42 54.55
N ARG A 140 5.80 -3.40 54.96
CA ARG A 140 5.41 -3.58 56.36
C ARG A 140 5.25 -5.06 56.68
N ALA A 141 5.74 -5.45 57.86
CA ALA A 141 5.44 -6.77 58.41
C ALA A 141 3.93 -6.96 58.52
N GLN A 142 3.43 -8.14 58.14
CA GLN A 142 2.00 -8.48 58.14
C GLN A 142 1.15 -7.78 57.06
N SER A 143 1.78 -7.08 56.11
CA SER A 143 1.09 -6.49 54.95
C SER A 143 1.41 -7.27 53.68
N LEU A 144 0.39 -7.49 52.84
CA LEU A 144 0.51 -8.07 51.51
C LEU A 144 -0.28 -7.21 50.53
N PHE A 145 0.31 -6.97 49.37
CA PHE A 145 -0.40 -6.49 48.19
C PHE A 145 0.15 -7.21 46.98
N ILE A 146 -0.69 -8.01 46.34
CA ILE A 146 -0.38 -8.68 45.08
C ILE A 146 -1.46 -8.37 44.08
N HIS A 147 -1.09 -8.28 42.81
CA HIS A 147 -2.08 -8.10 41.76
C HIS A 147 -1.68 -8.75 40.46
N GLY A 148 -2.71 -9.07 39.68
CA GLY A 148 -2.61 -9.35 38.25
C GLY A 148 -3.28 -8.25 37.46
N ARG A 149 -3.64 -8.55 36.21
CA ARG A 149 -4.30 -7.60 35.32
C ARG A 149 -5.73 -7.24 35.75
N GLY A 150 -6.44 -8.17 36.40
CA GLY A 150 -7.87 -8.03 36.70
C GLY A 150 -8.26 -8.20 38.17
N VAL A 151 -7.35 -8.68 39.02
CA VAL A 151 -7.60 -8.88 40.45
C VAL A 151 -6.41 -8.39 41.25
N SER A 152 -6.67 -7.65 42.32
CA SER A 152 -5.72 -7.31 43.36
C SER A 152 -6.17 -7.94 44.67
N LEU A 153 -5.23 -8.53 45.41
CA LEU A 153 -5.45 -9.09 46.73
C LEU A 153 -4.58 -8.33 47.73
N TYR A 154 -5.18 -7.91 48.83
CA TYR A 154 -4.45 -7.20 49.88
C TYR A 154 -4.89 -7.61 51.30
N THR A 155 -3.93 -7.56 52.22
CA THR A 155 -4.13 -7.77 53.66
C THR A 155 -3.19 -6.88 54.46
N GLY A 156 -3.58 -6.50 55.68
CA GLY A 156 -2.76 -5.73 56.61
C GLY A 156 -2.40 -4.29 56.17
N GLN A 157 -3.07 -3.77 55.13
CA GLN A 157 -2.84 -2.42 54.61
C GLN A 157 -3.62 -1.36 55.39
N VAL A 158 -3.10 -0.13 55.42
CA VAL A 158 -3.81 1.01 56.01
C VAL A 158 -4.96 1.42 55.09
N ALA A 159 -6.14 1.68 55.66
CA ALA A 159 -7.34 2.01 54.89
C ALA A 159 -7.14 3.20 53.93
N LEU A 160 -6.48 4.26 54.40
CA LEU A 160 -6.20 5.46 53.60
C LEU A 160 -5.29 5.16 52.39
N GLU A 161 -4.26 4.33 52.57
CA GLU A 161 -3.36 3.93 51.47
C GLU A 161 -4.12 3.10 50.43
N MET A 162 -5.01 2.21 50.88
CA MET A 162 -5.83 1.40 49.97
C MET A 162 -6.86 2.24 49.21
N GLU A 163 -7.40 3.29 49.81
CA GLU A 163 -8.25 4.24 49.10
C GLU A 163 -7.47 5.00 48.02
N ALA A 164 -6.24 5.43 48.32
CA ALA A 164 -5.37 6.08 47.35
C ALA A 164 -4.93 5.12 46.23
N VAL A 165 -4.58 3.87 46.55
CA VAL A 165 -4.28 2.83 45.55
C VAL A 165 -5.50 2.54 44.69
N ARG A 166 -6.69 2.41 45.29
CA ARG A 166 -7.96 2.24 44.56
C ARG A 166 -8.19 3.40 43.60
N PHE A 167 -7.92 4.63 44.02
CA PHE A 167 -8.03 5.82 43.17
C PHE A 167 -7.04 5.78 41.99
N VAL A 168 -5.76 5.49 42.25
CA VAL A 168 -4.73 5.37 41.20
C VAL A 168 -5.09 4.29 40.19
N PHE A 169 -5.50 3.11 40.65
CA PHE A 169 -5.91 2.00 39.77
C PHE A 169 -7.13 2.38 38.92
N SER A 170 -8.09 3.09 39.51
CA SER A 170 -9.27 3.60 38.82
C SER A 170 -8.92 4.56 37.68
N ILE A 171 -7.98 5.49 37.91
CA ILE A 171 -7.43 6.38 36.88
C ILE A 171 -6.79 5.58 35.75
N ARG A 172 -5.98 4.56 36.07
CA ARG A 172 -5.32 3.74 35.04
C ARG A 172 -6.31 2.96 34.19
N LEU A 173 -7.38 2.45 34.79
CA LEU A 173 -8.44 1.76 34.07
C LEU A 173 -9.22 2.71 33.15
N PHE A 174 -9.48 3.95 33.57
CA PHE A 174 -10.05 4.96 32.69
C PHE A 174 -9.14 5.27 31.51
N GLY A 175 -7.84 5.47 31.76
CA GLY A 175 -6.84 5.70 30.72
C GLY A 175 -6.77 4.53 29.72
N LEU A 176 -6.76 3.29 30.22
CA LEU A 176 -6.78 2.08 29.39
C LEU A 176 -8.03 2.00 28.51
N ALA A 177 -9.21 2.26 29.08
CA ALA A 177 -10.47 2.24 28.34
C ALA A 177 -10.47 3.30 27.21
N ARG A 178 -9.98 4.51 27.49
CA ARG A 178 -9.82 5.57 26.47
C ARG A 178 -8.86 5.13 25.36
N LEU A 179 -7.71 4.56 25.74
CA LEU A 179 -6.71 4.09 24.80
C LEU A 179 -7.26 2.98 23.89
N ARG A 180 -8.02 2.02 24.42
CA ARG A 180 -8.63 0.94 23.62
C ARG A 180 -9.67 1.47 22.64
N ARG A 181 -10.57 2.37 23.06
CA ARG A 181 -11.53 3.02 22.16
C ARG A 181 -10.82 3.76 21.02
N LEU A 182 -9.76 4.49 21.35
CA LEU A 182 -8.96 5.21 20.36
C LEU A 182 -8.29 4.24 19.37
N ARG A 183 -7.75 3.13 19.87
CA ARG A 183 -7.17 2.06 19.05
C ARG A 183 -8.19 1.40 18.15
N GLU A 184 -9.38 1.09 18.64
CA GLU A 184 -10.47 0.48 17.85
C GLU A 184 -10.94 1.42 16.73
N ASP A 185 -11.08 2.71 17.03
CA ASP A 185 -11.40 3.69 16.00
C ASP A 185 -10.27 3.81 14.96
N ALA A 186 -9.00 3.84 15.39
CA ALA A 186 -7.85 3.91 14.49
C ALA A 186 -7.77 2.67 13.59
N SER A 187 -8.02 1.48 14.15
CA SER A 187 -8.10 0.22 13.40
C SER A 187 -9.22 0.26 12.35
N ARG A 188 -10.42 0.73 12.71
CA ARG A 188 -11.52 0.93 11.74
C ARG A 188 -11.12 1.90 10.62
N MET A 189 -10.40 2.97 10.95
CA MET A 189 -9.88 3.93 9.97
C MET A 189 -8.79 3.36 9.07
N LEU A 190 -8.02 2.36 9.50
CA LEU A 190 -7.04 1.68 8.64
C LEU A 190 -7.72 0.74 7.64
N LEU A 191 -8.83 0.10 8.05
CA LEU A 191 -9.58 -0.82 7.20
C LEU A 191 -10.43 -0.09 6.16
N ALA A 192 -10.91 1.12 6.47
CA ALA A 192 -11.78 1.88 5.57
C ALA A 192 -11.11 2.22 4.20
N PRO A 193 -9.87 2.74 4.13
CA PRO A 193 -9.17 2.99 2.86
C PRO A 193 -8.83 1.74 2.06
N ILE A 194 -8.61 0.59 2.71
CA ILE A 194 -8.34 -0.69 2.02
C ILE A 194 -9.57 -1.16 1.25
N ALA A 195 -10.77 -0.84 1.74
CA ALA A 195 -12.04 -1.13 1.07
C ALA A 195 -12.41 -0.10 -0.01
N VAL A 196 -11.73 1.05 -0.05
CA VAL A 196 -11.98 2.12 -1.01
C VAL A 196 -11.21 1.83 -2.30
N ASP A 197 -11.94 1.21 -3.21
CA ASP A 197 -11.55 0.79 -4.55
C ASP A 197 -10.80 1.88 -5.36
N ARG A 198 -9.89 1.45 -6.25
CA ARG A 198 -9.07 2.33 -7.13
C ARG A 198 -9.90 3.14 -8.14
N SER A 199 -11.22 3.00 -8.11
CA SER A 199 -12.21 3.65 -8.98
C SER A 199 -12.67 5.03 -8.51
N LEU A 200 -12.23 5.52 -7.34
CA LEU A 200 -12.58 6.87 -6.88
C LEU A 200 -12.13 7.98 -7.82
N THR A 201 -12.99 8.99 -7.96
CA THR A 201 -12.65 10.23 -8.66
C THR A 201 -11.55 10.99 -7.89
N VAL A 202 -10.79 11.85 -8.60
CA VAL A 202 -9.75 12.69 -7.98
C VAL A 202 -10.33 13.57 -6.86
N GLU A 203 -11.58 13.98 -6.97
CA GLU A 203 -12.26 14.79 -5.96
C GLU A 203 -12.58 13.98 -4.70
N ASP A 204 -13.08 12.76 -4.85
CA ASP A 204 -13.39 11.88 -3.73
C ASP A 204 -12.12 11.41 -3.01
N SER A 205 -11.06 11.06 -3.76
CA SER A 205 -9.75 10.75 -3.17
C SER A 205 -9.19 11.93 -2.37
N GLN A 206 -9.40 13.18 -2.84
CA GLN A 206 -8.98 14.36 -2.09
C GLN A 206 -9.80 14.55 -0.81
N LYS A 207 -11.13 14.40 -0.88
CA LYS A 207 -12.01 14.50 0.30
C LYS A 207 -11.62 13.46 1.35
N THR A 208 -11.38 12.22 0.93
CA THR A 208 -10.92 11.13 1.81
C THR A 208 -9.57 11.45 2.43
N ALA A 209 -8.61 11.95 1.64
CA ALA A 209 -7.28 12.31 2.18
C ALA A 209 -7.39 13.43 3.23
N VAL A 210 -8.18 14.48 2.97
CA VAL A 210 -8.42 15.59 3.91
C VAL A 210 -9.11 15.08 5.18
N TRP A 211 -10.16 14.26 5.03
CA TRP A 211 -10.85 13.65 6.16
C TRP A 211 -9.89 12.80 7.00
N LEU A 212 -9.07 11.96 6.38
CA LEU A 212 -8.12 11.09 7.06
C LEU A 212 -7.07 11.90 7.81
N THR A 213 -6.45 12.91 7.18
CA THR A 213 -5.48 13.80 7.84
C THR A 213 -6.10 14.51 9.04
N SER A 214 -7.32 15.04 8.90
CA SER A 214 -8.01 15.74 9.99
C SER A 214 -8.37 14.79 11.14
N SER A 215 -8.79 13.57 10.82
CA SER A 215 -9.16 12.53 11.78
C SER A 215 -7.94 12.03 12.56
N VAL A 216 -6.81 11.77 11.87
CA VAL A 216 -5.54 11.39 12.51
C VAL A 216 -5.05 12.49 13.45
N ARG A 217 -5.11 13.75 13.00
CA ARG A 217 -4.74 14.89 13.84
C ARG A 217 -5.60 14.96 15.10
N GLN A 218 -6.92 14.81 14.96
CA GLN A 218 -7.84 14.80 16.10
C GLN A 218 -7.51 13.66 17.07
N LYS A 219 -7.26 12.45 16.56
CA LYS A 219 -6.90 11.31 17.40
C LYS A 219 -5.56 11.48 18.11
N ARG A 220 -4.55 12.06 17.47
CA ARG A 220 -3.29 12.41 18.15
C ARG A 220 -3.53 13.39 19.30
N ILE A 221 -4.32 14.43 19.07
CA ILE A 221 -4.69 15.39 20.12
C ILE A 221 -5.41 14.69 21.28
N ARG A 222 -6.35 13.79 20.99
CA ARG A 222 -7.02 12.99 22.03
C ARG A 222 -6.05 12.07 22.77
N LEU A 223 -5.17 11.39 22.07
CA LEU A 223 -4.15 10.53 22.70
C LEU A 223 -3.27 11.34 23.67
N THR A 224 -2.78 12.50 23.24
CA THR A 224 -1.94 13.38 24.07
C THR A 224 -2.71 13.97 25.25
N ASN A 225 -3.90 14.52 25.02
CA ASN A 225 -4.63 15.26 26.06
C ASN A 225 -5.46 14.36 26.97
N GLU A 226 -6.16 13.36 26.41
CA GLU A 226 -7.15 12.55 27.14
C GLU A 226 -6.54 11.28 27.73
N VAL A 227 -5.44 10.77 27.18
CA VAL A 227 -4.76 9.56 27.65
C VAL A 227 -3.46 9.92 28.34
N VAL A 228 -2.48 10.49 27.63
CA VAL A 228 -1.16 10.79 28.20
C VAL A 228 -1.28 11.83 29.31
N GLY A 229 -1.93 12.97 29.05
CA GLY A 229 -2.14 14.00 30.08
C GLY A 229 -2.94 13.50 31.29
N PHE A 230 -3.86 12.56 31.09
CA PHE A 230 -4.62 11.94 32.18
C PHE A 230 -3.78 10.94 32.98
N LEU A 231 -2.86 10.23 32.33
CA LEU A 231 -1.93 9.31 32.97
C LEU A 231 -0.76 10.04 33.67
N ASP A 232 -0.34 11.19 33.17
CA ASP A 232 0.74 12.00 33.76
C ASP A 232 0.22 12.86 34.93
N GLY A 233 -1.01 13.36 34.87
CA GLY A 233 -1.57 14.30 35.85
C GLY A 233 -1.83 13.76 37.27
N SER A 234 -1.48 12.51 37.56
CA SER A 234 -1.70 11.84 38.85
C SER A 234 -0.40 11.62 39.65
N GLU A 235 0.64 12.40 39.41
CA GLU A 235 1.87 12.36 40.22
C GLU A 235 1.58 12.79 41.66
N TYR A 236 1.28 11.80 42.50
CA TYR A 236 1.31 11.95 43.94
C TYR A 236 2.76 11.78 44.39
N PRO A 237 3.34 12.72 45.14
CA PRO A 237 4.74 12.64 45.58
C PRO A 237 4.93 11.62 46.73
N GLU A 238 4.28 10.46 46.62
CA GLU A 238 4.29 9.38 47.59
C GLU A 238 4.80 8.10 46.91
N ILE A 239 5.98 7.65 47.35
CA ILE A 239 6.72 6.52 46.77
C ILE A 239 5.84 5.26 46.68
N VAL A 240 4.97 5.04 47.66
CA VAL A 240 4.05 3.89 47.70
C VAL A 240 3.08 3.91 46.52
N LEU A 241 2.54 5.07 46.17
CA LEU A 241 1.59 5.22 45.07
C LEU A 241 2.29 5.20 43.72
N ASP A 242 3.51 5.72 43.62
CA ASP A 242 4.34 5.63 42.42
C ASP A 242 4.67 4.19 42.05
N ASP A 243 5.06 3.38 43.03
CA ASP A 243 5.32 1.96 42.84
C ASP A 243 4.06 1.19 42.41
N ALA A 244 2.93 1.46 43.09
CA ALA A 244 1.65 0.85 42.73
C ALA A 244 1.23 1.23 41.30
N ARG A 245 1.47 2.49 40.91
CA ARG A 245 1.21 3.02 39.56
C ARG A 245 2.06 2.33 38.51
N MET A 246 3.39 2.28 38.70
CA MET A 246 4.31 1.62 37.77
C MET A 246 3.98 0.14 37.61
N SER A 247 3.70 -0.55 38.73
CA SER A 247 3.35 -1.96 38.72
C SER A 247 2.03 -2.23 37.99
N MET A 248 1.02 -1.36 38.17
CA MET A 248 -0.24 -1.45 37.43
C MET A 248 -0.07 -1.11 35.95
N ASP A 249 0.76 -0.13 35.60
CA ASP A 249 1.07 0.21 34.20
C ASP A 249 1.71 -0.98 33.47
N GLU A 250 2.61 -1.70 34.14
CA GLU A 250 3.21 -2.93 33.65
C GLU A 250 2.19 -4.06 33.53
N ALA A 251 1.38 -4.30 34.56
CA ALA A 251 0.35 -5.34 34.57
C ALA A 251 -0.70 -5.16 33.46
N LEU A 252 -1.08 -3.91 33.17
CA LEU A 252 -2.00 -3.58 32.08
C LEU A 252 -1.33 -3.57 30.71
N GLY A 253 0.00 -3.56 30.65
CA GLY A 253 0.76 -3.39 29.41
C GLY A 253 0.55 -2.02 28.76
N LEU A 254 0.26 -0.98 29.57
CA LEU A 254 -0.04 0.36 29.09
C LEU A 254 1.06 0.95 28.20
N PRO A 255 2.36 0.84 28.53
CA PRO A 255 3.44 1.35 27.67
C PRO A 255 3.44 0.71 26.28
N GLY A 256 3.26 -0.61 26.21
CA GLY A 256 3.21 -1.35 24.94
C GLY A 256 1.97 -1.01 24.11
N LEU A 257 0.81 -0.89 24.77
CA LEU A 257 -0.44 -0.48 24.11
C LEU A 257 -0.36 0.96 23.59
N LEU A 258 0.25 1.86 24.34
CA LEU A 258 0.43 3.26 23.95
C LEU A 258 1.33 3.34 22.72
N SER A 259 2.49 2.68 22.77
CA SER A 259 3.45 2.61 21.65
C SER A 259 2.82 2.01 20.39
N SER A 260 2.12 0.89 20.51
CA SER A 260 1.45 0.27 19.37
C SER A 260 0.35 1.16 18.78
N THR A 261 -0.33 1.96 19.62
CA THR A 261 -1.37 2.88 19.15
C THR A 261 -0.77 4.12 18.48
N THR A 262 0.36 4.63 18.98
CA THR A 262 1.11 5.70 18.30
C THR A 262 1.60 5.25 16.92
N ASP A 263 2.13 4.03 16.81
CA ASP A 263 2.57 3.45 15.53
C ASP A 263 1.40 3.35 14.55
N MET A 264 0.23 2.91 15.02
CA MET A 264 -0.98 2.80 14.21
C MET A 264 -1.44 4.17 13.67
N LEU A 265 -1.35 5.22 14.48
CA LEU A 265 -1.63 6.60 14.06
C LEU A 265 -0.55 7.15 13.10
N GLU A 266 0.70 6.72 13.23
CA GLU A 266 1.78 7.06 12.29
C GLU A 266 1.56 6.40 10.94
N THR A 267 1.21 5.11 10.91
CA THR A 267 0.83 4.41 9.67
C THR A 267 -0.34 5.11 8.98
N LEU A 268 -1.39 5.52 9.72
CA LEU A 268 -2.51 6.28 9.16
C LEU A 268 -2.06 7.63 8.57
N SER A 269 -1.09 8.31 9.20
CA SER A 269 -0.52 9.55 8.69
C SER A 269 0.20 9.33 7.36
N GLN A 270 1.00 8.27 7.26
CA GLN A 270 1.71 7.88 6.03
C GLN A 270 0.74 7.51 4.91
N VAL A 271 -0.35 6.79 5.21
CA VAL A 271 -1.41 6.49 4.24
C VAL A 271 -2.07 7.78 3.75
N ALA A 272 -2.37 8.72 4.63
CA ALA A 272 -2.95 10.01 4.24
C ALA A 272 -2.01 10.83 3.33
N GLU A 273 -0.70 10.80 3.61
CA GLU A 273 0.32 11.48 2.80
C GLU A 273 0.46 10.83 1.42
N SER A 274 0.48 9.50 1.35
CA SER A 274 0.49 8.74 0.10
C SER A 274 -0.74 9.04 -0.77
N LEU A 275 -1.94 9.09 -0.17
CA LEU A 275 -3.14 9.50 -0.90
C LEU A 275 -3.03 10.94 -1.42
N HIS A 276 -2.41 11.84 -0.65
CA HIS A 276 -2.17 13.21 -1.08
C HIS A 276 -1.21 13.29 -2.27
N SER A 277 -0.13 12.49 -2.27
CA SER A 277 0.80 12.42 -3.40
C SER A 277 0.13 11.86 -4.66
N ASP A 278 -0.70 10.83 -4.52
CA ASP A 278 -1.41 10.22 -5.64
C ASP A 278 -2.41 11.19 -6.28
N VAL A 279 -3.15 11.92 -5.45
CA VAL A 279 -4.07 12.97 -5.92
C VAL A 279 -3.30 14.09 -6.64
N ARG A 280 -2.13 14.49 -6.13
CA ARG A 280 -1.28 15.48 -6.81
C ARG A 280 -0.78 14.96 -8.16
N ALA A 281 -0.28 13.73 -8.22
CA ALA A 281 0.19 13.12 -9.46
C ALA A 281 -0.92 13.03 -10.51
N LYS A 282 -2.12 12.58 -10.13
CA LYS A 282 -3.30 12.55 -11.03
C LYS A 282 -3.68 13.94 -11.54
N ARG A 283 -3.62 14.98 -10.69
CA ARG A 283 -3.87 16.37 -11.09
C ARG A 283 -2.82 16.90 -12.05
N GLU A 284 -1.56 16.61 -11.82
CA GLU A 284 -0.47 17.01 -12.70
C GLU A 284 -0.59 16.34 -14.07
N GLN A 285 -0.94 15.05 -14.12
CA GLN A 285 -1.21 14.35 -15.37
C GLN A 285 -2.39 14.98 -16.14
N ALA A 286 -3.49 15.30 -15.44
CA ALA A 286 -4.64 15.96 -16.06
C ALA A 286 -4.29 17.36 -16.60
N ARG A 287 -3.47 18.13 -15.85
CA ARG A 287 -2.96 19.43 -16.30
C ARG A 287 -2.05 19.29 -17.51
N ALA A 288 -1.09 18.37 -17.48
CA ALA A 288 -0.19 18.11 -18.61
C ALA A 288 -0.96 17.70 -19.88
N ALA A 289 -2.03 16.91 -19.74
CA ALA A 289 -2.90 16.57 -20.85
C ALA A 289 -3.68 17.78 -21.39
N ALA A 290 -4.17 18.65 -20.50
CA ALA A 290 -4.83 19.89 -20.89
C ALA A 290 -3.85 20.86 -21.60
N ASP A 291 -2.65 21.04 -21.05
CA ASP A 291 -1.60 21.88 -21.63
C ASP A 291 -1.17 21.37 -23.01
N SER A 292 -1.08 20.04 -23.18
CA SER A 292 -0.84 19.41 -24.48
C SER A 292 -1.96 19.76 -25.48
N ARG A 293 -3.23 19.64 -25.08
CA ARG A 293 -4.38 20.02 -25.94
C ARG A 293 -4.37 21.51 -26.29
N TRP A 294 -4.07 22.38 -25.33
CA TRP A 294 -3.94 23.82 -25.55
C TRP A 294 -2.79 24.14 -26.49
N SER A 295 -1.64 23.48 -26.34
CA SER A 295 -0.49 23.67 -27.23
C SER A 295 -0.82 23.29 -28.69
N ILE A 296 -1.58 22.19 -28.87
CA ILE A 296 -2.06 21.76 -30.19
C ILE A 296 -3.04 22.79 -30.76
N LEU A 297 -4.00 23.27 -29.96
CA LEU A 297 -4.96 24.28 -30.40
C LEU A 297 -4.27 25.57 -30.82
N VAL A 298 -3.35 26.08 -30.00
CA VAL A 298 -2.57 27.29 -30.30
C VAL A 298 -1.75 27.09 -31.57
N ALA A 299 -1.16 25.92 -31.78
CA ALA A 299 -0.44 25.60 -33.01
C ALA A 299 -1.37 25.63 -34.24
N VAL A 300 -2.57 25.06 -34.15
CA VAL A 300 -3.57 25.08 -35.24
C VAL A 300 -4.05 26.51 -35.53
N VAL A 301 -4.41 27.28 -34.51
CA VAL A 301 -4.86 28.67 -34.65
C VAL A 301 -3.75 29.52 -35.26
N SER A 302 -2.50 29.35 -34.82
CA SER A 302 -1.35 30.06 -35.37
C SER A 302 -1.11 29.70 -36.84
N ALA A 303 -1.26 28.42 -37.20
CA ALA A 303 -1.11 27.95 -38.57
C ALA A 303 -2.15 28.56 -39.54
N VAL A 304 -3.37 28.85 -39.07
CA VAL A 304 -4.42 29.49 -39.87
C VAL A 304 -4.32 31.01 -39.88
N THR A 305 -4.00 31.61 -38.74
CA THR A 305 -4.02 33.08 -38.57
C THR A 305 -2.88 33.75 -39.35
N VAL A 306 -1.69 33.14 -39.38
CA VAL A 306 -0.52 33.72 -40.07
C VAL A 306 -0.77 33.94 -41.57
N PRO A 307 -1.26 32.95 -42.35
CA PRO A 307 -1.62 33.18 -43.75
C PRO A 307 -2.71 34.24 -43.97
N VAL A 308 -3.73 34.26 -43.12
CA VAL A 308 -4.83 35.24 -43.22
C VAL A 308 -4.33 36.66 -42.93
N ALA A 309 -3.50 36.85 -41.91
CA ALA A 309 -2.90 38.13 -41.58
C ALA A 309 -1.96 38.63 -42.68
N LEU A 310 -1.19 37.73 -43.30
CA LEU A 310 -0.36 38.05 -44.47
C LEU A 310 -1.19 38.50 -45.67
N LEU A 311 -2.32 37.83 -45.96
CA LEU A 311 -3.23 38.22 -47.03
C LEU A 311 -3.87 39.58 -46.74
N LEU A 312 -4.40 39.79 -45.53
CA LEU A 312 -5.00 41.06 -45.13
C LEU A 312 -3.97 42.21 -45.15
N GLY A 313 -2.74 41.97 -44.70
CA GLY A 313 -1.65 42.94 -44.78
C GLY A 313 -1.30 43.29 -46.22
N TYR A 314 -1.21 42.30 -47.11
CA TYR A 314 -0.94 42.53 -48.53
C TYR A 314 -2.05 43.37 -49.20
N PHE A 315 -3.32 43.06 -48.93
CA PHE A 315 -4.44 43.83 -49.50
C PHE A 315 -4.64 45.20 -48.83
N GLY A 316 -4.29 45.34 -47.56
CA GLY A 316 -4.37 46.62 -46.83
C GLY A 316 -3.26 47.61 -47.20
N VAL A 317 -2.06 47.15 -47.53
CA VAL A 317 -0.95 48.02 -47.97
C VAL A 317 -1.09 48.38 -49.45
N ASN A 318 -1.59 47.48 -50.29
CA ASN A 318 -1.78 47.72 -51.73
C ASN A 318 -3.14 48.33 -52.09
N SER A 319 -3.95 48.75 -51.10
CA SER A 319 -5.28 49.30 -51.36
C SER A 319 -5.27 50.64 -52.08
N GLU A 320 -4.17 51.38 -52.04
CA GLU A 320 -4.04 52.67 -52.72
C GLU A 320 -3.53 52.57 -54.17
N VAL A 321 -2.95 51.43 -54.57
CA VAL A 321 -2.17 51.37 -55.83
C VAL A 321 -2.89 50.66 -56.99
N ASP A 322 -3.76 49.66 -56.81
CA ASP A 322 -4.32 48.96 -57.99
C ASP A 322 -5.57 48.07 -57.76
N LEU A 323 -6.38 48.33 -56.73
CA LEU A 323 -7.66 47.62 -56.55
C LEU A 323 -8.74 48.26 -57.44
N THR A 324 -8.94 47.73 -58.63
CA THR A 324 -10.03 48.18 -59.51
C THR A 324 -11.38 47.76 -58.89
N PRO A 325 -12.33 48.69 -58.65
CA PRO A 325 -13.55 48.41 -57.89
C PRO A 325 -14.48 47.33 -58.50
N SER A 326 -14.23 46.94 -59.75
CA SER A 326 -14.98 45.91 -60.48
C SER A 326 -14.44 44.48 -60.32
N SER A 327 -13.30 44.28 -59.65
CA SER A 327 -12.68 42.95 -59.49
C SER A 327 -12.70 42.45 -58.05
N SER A 328 -13.28 41.26 -57.85
CA SER A 328 -13.29 40.56 -56.56
C SER A 328 -11.87 40.15 -56.13
N ILE A 329 -11.61 40.19 -54.82
CA ILE A 329 -10.36 39.72 -54.15
C ILE A 329 -10.09 38.22 -54.43
N PHE A 330 -11.15 37.48 -54.80
CA PHE A 330 -11.06 36.07 -55.18
C PHE A 330 -10.76 35.85 -56.67
N ASN A 331 -10.50 36.90 -57.47
CA ASN A 331 -10.22 36.71 -58.90
C ASN A 331 -8.83 36.06 -59.10
N PRO A 332 -8.76 34.77 -59.47
CA PRO A 332 -7.51 34.03 -59.50
C PRO A 332 -6.57 34.52 -60.60
N GLY A 333 -7.09 35.20 -61.64
CA GLY A 333 -6.29 35.72 -62.74
C GLY A 333 -5.40 36.91 -62.39
N ARG A 334 -5.75 37.69 -61.35
CA ARG A 334 -5.02 38.94 -61.01
C ARG A 334 -4.23 38.84 -59.71
N TYR A 335 -4.77 38.16 -58.70
CA TYR A 335 -4.16 38.07 -57.36
C TYR A 335 -3.50 36.71 -57.09
N TRP A 336 -3.25 35.92 -58.14
CA TRP A 336 -2.67 34.59 -58.03
C TRP A 336 -1.39 34.56 -57.19
N GLY A 337 -0.51 35.56 -57.34
CA GLY A 337 0.76 35.67 -56.62
C GLY A 337 0.61 35.76 -55.10
N ALA A 338 -0.34 36.55 -54.62
CA ALA A 338 -0.62 36.68 -53.18
C ALA A 338 -1.18 35.38 -52.59
N TRP A 339 -2.10 34.74 -53.32
CA TRP A 339 -2.64 33.43 -52.95
C TRP A 339 -1.58 32.32 -52.98
N THR A 340 -0.60 32.38 -53.89
CA THR A 340 0.50 31.41 -53.93
C THR A 340 1.42 31.53 -52.74
N VAL A 341 1.78 32.76 -52.34
CA VAL A 341 2.61 32.99 -51.16
C VAL A 341 1.91 32.53 -49.89
N ALA A 342 0.62 32.83 -49.73
CA ALA A 342 -0.18 32.35 -48.59
C ALA A 342 -0.26 30.81 -48.54
N LEU A 343 -0.47 30.15 -49.68
CA LEU A 343 -0.46 28.70 -49.79
C LEU A 343 0.93 28.13 -49.45
N LEU A 344 2.02 28.75 -49.92
CA LEU A 344 3.39 28.33 -49.62
C LEU A 344 3.69 28.39 -48.12
N VAL A 345 3.28 29.45 -47.44
CA VAL A 345 3.44 29.58 -45.98
C VAL A 345 2.62 28.51 -45.25
N LEU A 346 1.38 28.26 -45.68
CA LEU A 346 0.55 27.19 -45.13
C LEU A 346 1.20 25.81 -45.31
N VAL A 347 1.69 25.51 -46.52
CA VAL A 347 2.40 24.26 -46.84
C VAL A 347 3.70 24.14 -46.05
N PHE A 348 4.43 25.24 -45.84
CA PHE A 348 5.64 25.24 -45.02
C PHE A 348 5.34 24.95 -43.56
N ILE A 349 4.29 25.55 -42.97
CA ILE A 349 3.89 25.28 -41.58
C ILE A 349 3.39 23.85 -41.42
N ALA A 350 2.50 23.39 -42.32
CA ALA A 350 2.00 22.02 -42.32
C ALA A 350 3.13 21.01 -42.55
N GLY A 351 4.06 21.33 -43.46
CA GLY A 351 5.23 20.54 -43.77
C GLY A 351 6.22 20.48 -42.60
N ALA A 352 6.48 21.58 -41.91
CA ALA A 352 7.32 21.62 -40.72
C ALA A 352 6.69 20.85 -39.56
N GLY A 353 5.37 20.98 -39.35
CA GLY A 353 4.63 20.20 -38.36
C GLY A 353 4.67 18.69 -38.65
N LEU A 354 4.42 18.31 -39.91
CA LEU A 354 4.55 16.92 -40.37
C LEU A 354 6.00 16.44 -40.27
N LEU A 355 6.99 17.27 -40.57
CA LEU A 355 8.40 16.90 -40.50
C LEU A 355 8.85 16.71 -39.04
N VAL A 356 8.40 17.54 -38.10
CA VAL A 356 8.68 17.38 -36.67
C VAL A 356 7.96 16.14 -36.13
N GLY A 357 6.69 15.94 -36.47
CA GLY A 357 5.96 14.73 -36.09
C GLY A 357 6.57 13.47 -36.70
N TYR A 358 6.97 13.52 -37.97
CA TYR A 358 7.66 12.45 -38.65
C TYR A 358 9.06 12.24 -38.10
N ARG A 359 9.81 13.28 -37.73
CA ARG A 359 11.13 13.16 -37.08
C ARG A 359 11.00 12.55 -35.69
N ASN A 360 10.07 12.98 -34.86
CA ASN A 360 9.84 12.35 -33.55
C ASN A 360 9.48 10.86 -33.71
N ARG A 361 8.57 10.53 -34.63
CA ARG A 361 8.26 9.13 -34.97
C ARG A 361 9.45 8.39 -35.55
N ARG A 362 10.28 9.03 -36.38
CA ARG A 362 11.44 8.41 -37.03
C ARG A 362 12.64 8.26 -36.11
N ASP A 363 12.81 9.16 -35.13
CA ASP A 363 13.84 9.10 -34.10
C ASP A 363 13.50 8.05 -33.03
N LEU A 364 12.20 7.86 -32.72
CA LEU A 364 11.70 6.67 -32.02
C LEU A 364 11.93 5.40 -32.86
N ARG A 365 11.63 5.43 -34.17
CA ARG A 365 11.79 4.27 -35.07
C ARG A 365 13.25 3.90 -35.37
N ARG A 366 14.20 4.85 -35.35
CA ARG A 366 15.64 4.67 -35.58
C ARG A 366 16.45 4.50 -34.31
N GLY A 367 15.82 4.59 -33.13
CA GLY A 367 16.50 4.35 -31.87
C GLY A 367 17.47 5.43 -31.44
N ARG A 368 17.21 6.69 -31.81
CA ARG A 368 18.02 7.83 -31.36
C ARG A 368 17.70 8.25 -29.92
N GLN A 369 16.55 7.85 -29.41
CA GLN A 369 16.27 7.83 -27.99
C GLN A 369 16.45 6.41 -27.47
N VAL A 370 17.19 6.30 -26.37
CA VAL A 370 17.21 5.08 -25.57
C VAL A 370 15.89 5.00 -24.83
N LEU A 371 15.09 3.98 -25.12
CA LEU A 371 13.89 3.64 -24.37
C LEU A 371 14.29 2.79 -23.16
N LEU A 372 13.65 3.04 -22.02
CA LEU A 372 13.79 2.19 -20.84
C LEU A 372 12.71 1.12 -20.86
N GLY A 373 13.16 -0.12 -21.02
CA GLY A 373 12.36 -1.33 -21.01
C GLY A 373 12.34 -1.97 -19.63
N ILE A 374 11.21 -2.58 -19.28
CA ILE A 374 11.06 -3.37 -18.05
C ILE A 374 10.62 -4.79 -18.39
N CYS A 375 11.05 -5.77 -17.61
CA CYS A 375 10.44 -7.10 -17.61
C CYS A 375 9.63 -7.22 -16.31
N PRO A 376 8.31 -7.46 -16.37
CA PRO A 376 7.48 -7.46 -15.19
C PRO A 376 7.78 -8.64 -14.26
N MET A 377 7.57 -8.42 -12.96
CA MET A 377 7.71 -9.45 -11.94
C MET A 377 6.61 -10.52 -12.08
N PRO A 378 6.93 -11.81 -11.87
CA PRO A 378 5.98 -12.90 -12.10
C PRO A 378 4.85 -13.00 -11.06
N GLU A 379 5.00 -12.39 -9.88
CA GLU A 379 4.02 -12.47 -8.79
C GLU A 379 2.81 -11.55 -9.01
N ASP A 380 3.01 -10.37 -9.61
CA ASP A 380 1.95 -9.43 -9.97
C ASP A 380 2.29 -8.70 -11.27
N VAL A 381 2.15 -9.40 -12.39
CA VAL A 381 2.52 -8.88 -13.72
C VAL A 381 1.76 -7.59 -14.03
N VAL A 382 0.45 -7.52 -13.77
CA VAL A 382 -0.38 -6.37 -14.14
C VAL A 382 -0.09 -5.17 -13.23
N GLY A 383 -0.01 -5.38 -11.92
CA GLY A 383 0.32 -4.31 -10.98
C GLY A 383 1.73 -3.77 -11.19
N ASP A 384 2.71 -4.65 -11.43
CA ASP A 384 4.10 -4.24 -11.71
C ASP A 384 4.22 -3.48 -13.04
N ILE A 385 3.52 -3.91 -14.11
CA ILE A 385 3.45 -3.15 -15.37
C ILE A 385 2.93 -1.72 -15.11
N GLN A 386 1.79 -1.60 -14.42
CA GLN A 386 1.17 -0.30 -14.17
C GLN A 386 2.08 0.60 -13.34
N GLN A 387 2.67 0.06 -12.28
CA GLN A 387 3.56 0.80 -11.39
C GLN A 387 4.81 1.28 -12.13
N ARG A 388 5.44 0.41 -12.90
CA ARG A 388 6.68 0.75 -13.61
C ARG A 388 6.47 1.70 -14.78
N ILE A 389 5.32 1.66 -15.44
CA ILE A 389 4.91 2.69 -16.40
C ILE A 389 4.76 4.04 -15.71
N LEU A 390 4.13 4.08 -14.52
CA LEU A 390 4.02 5.30 -13.72
C LEU A 390 5.38 5.84 -13.28
N ASP A 391 6.34 4.96 -13.01
CA ASP A 391 7.73 5.32 -12.67
C ASP A 391 8.56 5.77 -13.88
N GLY A 392 8.00 5.70 -15.10
CA GLY A 392 8.57 6.29 -16.31
C GLY A 392 9.18 5.31 -17.31
N ALA A 393 8.84 4.01 -17.23
CA ALA A 393 9.22 3.05 -18.26
C ALA A 393 8.55 3.40 -19.60
N ASP A 394 9.33 3.46 -20.69
CA ASP A 394 8.81 3.74 -22.02
C ASP A 394 8.31 2.45 -22.72
N THR A 395 8.79 1.29 -22.28
CA THR A 395 8.59 0.01 -22.96
C THR A 395 8.42 -1.13 -21.96
N VAL A 396 7.54 -2.08 -22.27
CA VAL A 396 7.30 -3.28 -21.46
C VAL A 396 7.66 -4.51 -22.27
N VAL A 397 8.55 -5.34 -21.74
CA VAL A 397 8.97 -6.62 -22.32
C VAL A 397 8.12 -7.72 -21.70
N LEU A 398 7.20 -8.30 -22.47
CA LEU A 398 6.31 -9.36 -22.00
C LEU A 398 6.82 -10.74 -22.44
N PRO A 399 7.25 -11.61 -21.52
CA PRO A 399 7.57 -12.99 -21.86
C PRO A 399 6.28 -13.76 -22.12
N VAL A 400 6.11 -14.25 -23.34
CA VAL A 400 4.90 -14.98 -23.75
C VAL A 400 5.20 -16.47 -23.80
N LEU A 401 4.43 -17.22 -23.01
CA LEU A 401 4.47 -18.68 -22.97
C LEU A 401 3.08 -19.23 -23.24
N ARG A 402 3.03 -20.39 -23.92
CA ARG A 402 1.80 -21.14 -24.10
C ARG A 402 1.71 -22.18 -23.00
N GLY A 403 0.66 -22.11 -22.20
CA GLY A 403 0.36 -23.07 -21.15
C GLY A 403 -0.01 -24.44 -21.71
N SER A 404 0.01 -25.44 -20.84
CA SER A 404 -0.49 -26.79 -21.12
C SER A 404 -1.98 -26.84 -21.50
N ASP A 405 -2.74 -25.84 -21.08
CA ASP A 405 -4.15 -25.59 -21.44
C ASP A 405 -4.31 -24.93 -22.82
N GLY A 406 -3.21 -24.65 -23.51
CA GLY A 406 -3.20 -23.99 -24.83
C GLY A 406 -3.33 -22.47 -24.76
N LYS A 407 -3.59 -21.89 -23.58
CA LYS A 407 -3.74 -20.44 -23.39
C LYS A 407 -2.39 -19.74 -23.34
N LEU A 408 -2.38 -18.48 -23.75
CA LEU A 408 -1.21 -17.61 -23.66
C LEU A 408 -1.15 -16.94 -22.29
N SER A 409 0.04 -16.93 -21.70
CA SER A 409 0.28 -16.37 -20.37
C SER A 409 1.60 -15.60 -20.35
N CYS A 410 1.69 -14.61 -19.46
CA CYS A 410 2.93 -13.90 -19.18
C CYS A 410 3.65 -14.54 -18.00
N SER A 411 4.74 -15.28 -18.25
CA SER A 411 5.58 -15.85 -17.19
C SER A 411 7.04 -15.96 -17.65
N GLU A 412 7.97 -15.87 -16.70
CA GLU A 412 9.40 -15.96 -16.97
C GLU A 412 9.96 -17.32 -16.54
N GLY A 413 10.45 -18.08 -17.52
CA GLY A 413 11.06 -19.39 -17.30
C GLY A 413 10.15 -20.58 -17.65
N LYS A 414 10.73 -21.78 -17.66
CA LYS A 414 10.02 -23.02 -18.06
C LYS A 414 9.04 -23.54 -17.00
N LYS A 415 8.97 -22.91 -15.82
CA LYS A 415 8.06 -23.34 -14.75
C LYS A 415 6.77 -22.54 -14.85
N GLN A 416 5.68 -23.24 -15.11
CA GLN A 416 4.33 -22.70 -15.21
C GLN A 416 3.85 -22.30 -13.81
N THR A 417 4.25 -21.11 -13.34
CA THR A 417 3.55 -20.42 -12.27
C THR A 417 2.23 -19.87 -12.81
N GLN A 418 1.23 -19.63 -11.94
CA GLN A 418 -0.02 -18.94 -12.28
C GLN A 418 0.30 -17.49 -12.72
N GLY A 419 0.78 -17.32 -13.94
CA GLY A 419 1.03 -16.01 -14.54
C GLY A 419 -0.27 -15.31 -14.89
N ALA A 420 -0.23 -13.98 -15.00
CA ALA A 420 -1.38 -13.21 -15.45
C ALA A 420 -1.83 -13.62 -16.87
N GLU A 421 -3.14 -13.54 -17.12
CA GLU A 421 -3.71 -13.71 -18.45
C GLU A 421 -3.10 -12.68 -19.41
N PHE A 422 -2.62 -13.16 -20.58
CA PHE A 422 -1.92 -12.34 -21.58
C PHE A 422 -2.73 -11.10 -22.00
N ASP A 423 -4.05 -11.24 -22.13
CA ASP A 423 -4.98 -10.14 -22.43
C ASP A 423 -4.92 -9.00 -21.43
N ARG A 424 -4.89 -9.33 -20.13
CA ARG A 424 -4.86 -8.32 -19.07
C ARG A 424 -3.54 -7.56 -19.07
N ALA A 425 -2.44 -8.24 -19.41
CA ALA A 425 -1.13 -7.60 -19.54
C ALA A 425 -1.08 -6.65 -20.75
N LEU A 426 -1.70 -7.02 -21.88
CA LEU A 426 -1.83 -6.17 -23.05
C LEU A 426 -2.69 -4.93 -22.76
N ASP A 427 -3.85 -5.11 -22.13
CA ASP A 427 -4.75 -4.01 -21.75
C ASP A 427 -4.07 -3.02 -20.80
N ALA A 428 -3.28 -3.51 -19.85
CA ALA A 428 -2.49 -2.67 -18.95
C ALA A 428 -1.48 -1.77 -19.68
N CYS A 429 -0.98 -2.20 -20.85
CA CYS A 429 -0.02 -1.45 -21.67
C CYS A 429 -0.68 -0.52 -22.70
N ARG A 430 -1.97 -0.73 -23.01
CA ARG A 430 -2.67 -0.10 -24.14
C ARG A 430 -2.60 1.42 -24.10
N GLY A 431 -1.95 2.00 -25.10
CA GLY A 431 -1.79 3.46 -25.24
C GLY A 431 -0.88 4.12 -24.20
N ARG A 432 -0.19 3.34 -23.36
CA ARG A 432 0.64 3.83 -22.25
C ARG A 432 2.13 3.55 -22.44
N ALA A 433 2.49 2.40 -23.01
CA ALA A 433 3.87 2.02 -23.27
C ALA A 433 3.99 1.22 -24.58
N LEU A 434 5.18 1.21 -25.17
CA LEU A 434 5.49 0.31 -26.28
C LEU A 434 5.62 -1.12 -25.72
N VAL A 435 5.02 -2.11 -26.38
CA VAL A 435 5.13 -3.50 -25.94
C VAL A 435 6.17 -4.26 -26.78
N VAL A 436 7.03 -5.05 -26.13
CA VAL A 436 7.94 -5.99 -26.79
C VAL A 436 7.60 -7.41 -26.33
N LEU A 437 7.06 -8.22 -27.22
CA LEU A 437 6.69 -9.60 -26.94
C LEU A 437 7.94 -10.49 -27.05
N ASP A 438 8.41 -11.07 -25.94
CA ASP A 438 9.45 -12.10 -25.93
C ASP A 438 8.78 -13.47 -26.10
N LEU A 439 8.66 -13.93 -27.35
CA LEU A 439 7.97 -15.17 -27.67
C LEU A 439 8.86 -16.37 -27.37
N HIS A 440 8.41 -17.20 -26.44
CA HIS A 440 8.98 -18.52 -26.16
C HIS A 440 8.11 -19.66 -26.73
N VAL A 441 7.09 -19.32 -27.52
CA VAL A 441 6.15 -20.26 -28.13
C VAL A 441 6.66 -20.68 -29.51
N GLU A 442 7.11 -21.94 -29.64
CA GLU A 442 7.62 -22.45 -30.93
C GLU A 442 6.50 -22.85 -31.91
N LYS A 443 5.34 -23.26 -31.40
CA LYS A 443 4.20 -23.71 -32.21
C LYS A 443 3.16 -22.61 -32.34
N ASN A 444 2.84 -22.24 -33.57
CA ASN A 444 1.88 -21.19 -33.92
C ASN A 444 2.15 -19.86 -33.18
N PRO A 445 3.35 -19.26 -33.33
CA PRO A 445 3.67 -17.97 -32.72
C PRO A 445 2.78 -16.82 -33.23
N GLU A 446 2.20 -16.95 -34.42
CA GLU A 446 1.30 -15.98 -35.04
C GLU A 446 0.04 -15.70 -34.20
N GLU A 447 -0.48 -16.68 -33.45
CA GLU A 447 -1.68 -16.50 -32.62
C GLU A 447 -1.45 -15.44 -31.52
N ALA A 448 -0.28 -15.47 -30.89
CA ALA A 448 0.10 -14.46 -29.89
C ALA A 448 0.28 -13.07 -30.50
N VAL A 449 0.73 -13.02 -31.75
CA VAL A 449 0.92 -11.77 -32.49
C VAL A 449 -0.43 -11.20 -32.91
N GLU A 450 -1.35 -12.03 -33.42
CA GLU A 450 -2.69 -11.61 -33.82
C GLU A 450 -3.50 -11.08 -32.63
N GLN A 451 -3.46 -11.77 -31.50
CA GLN A 451 -4.09 -11.28 -30.26
C GLN A 451 -3.52 -9.92 -29.82
N ALA A 452 -2.21 -9.71 -29.95
CA ALA A 452 -1.59 -8.41 -29.67
C ALA A 452 -1.94 -7.34 -30.71
N VAL A 453 -2.14 -7.70 -31.99
CA VAL A 453 -2.64 -6.79 -33.03
C VAL A 453 -4.04 -6.32 -32.71
N ASP A 454 -4.93 -7.21 -32.28
CA ASP A 454 -6.31 -6.87 -31.96
C ASP A 454 -6.40 -5.85 -30.81
N GLU A 455 -5.53 -5.99 -29.80
CA GLU A 455 -5.53 -5.10 -28.63
C GLU A 455 -4.74 -3.79 -28.84
N LEU A 456 -3.54 -3.87 -29.42
CA LEU A 456 -2.59 -2.76 -29.50
C LEU A 456 -2.48 -2.13 -30.89
N GLY A 457 -2.96 -2.80 -31.93
CA GLY A 457 -2.75 -2.45 -33.34
C GLY A 457 -1.33 -2.77 -33.83
N TYR A 458 -1.15 -2.76 -35.16
CA TYR A 458 0.12 -3.15 -35.82
C TYR A 458 1.35 -2.29 -35.45
N ASP A 459 1.15 -1.05 -35.00
CA ASP A 459 2.23 -0.13 -34.63
C ASP A 459 2.50 -0.11 -33.10
N GLY A 460 1.67 -0.79 -32.30
CA GLY A 460 1.69 -0.72 -30.84
C GLY A 460 2.74 -1.61 -30.16
N PHE A 461 3.35 -2.54 -30.90
CA PHE A 461 4.27 -3.52 -30.34
C PHE A 461 5.40 -3.95 -31.29
N SER A 462 6.38 -4.64 -30.73
CA SER A 462 7.44 -5.35 -31.45
C SER A 462 7.52 -6.77 -30.92
N VAL A 463 8.05 -7.70 -31.72
CA VAL A 463 8.16 -9.11 -31.37
C VAL A 463 9.63 -9.49 -31.34
N MET A 464 10.07 -10.25 -30.35
CA MET A 464 11.38 -10.88 -30.33
C MET A 464 11.28 -12.37 -30.06
N GLY A 465 12.22 -13.13 -30.61
CA GLY A 465 12.22 -14.58 -30.50
C GLY A 465 13.48 -15.22 -31.09
N THR A 466 13.50 -16.56 -31.06
CA THR A 466 14.55 -17.38 -31.68
C THR A 466 14.40 -17.42 -33.20
N ASP A 467 15.42 -17.93 -33.92
CA ASP A 467 15.38 -18.03 -35.38
C ASP A 467 14.17 -18.80 -35.91
N SER A 468 13.77 -19.88 -35.23
CA SER A 468 12.65 -20.73 -35.64
C SER A 468 11.33 -19.96 -35.56
N VAL A 469 11.12 -19.20 -34.49
CA VAL A 469 9.94 -18.34 -34.30
C VAL A 469 9.94 -17.23 -35.36
N LEU A 470 11.06 -16.55 -35.54
CA LEU A 470 11.14 -15.43 -36.49
C LEU A 470 11.00 -15.85 -37.94
N LYS A 471 11.47 -17.04 -38.33
CA LYS A 471 11.26 -17.55 -39.70
C LYS A 471 9.78 -17.81 -39.99
N HIS A 472 9.03 -18.32 -39.01
CA HIS A 472 7.57 -18.45 -39.13
C HIS A 472 6.89 -17.08 -39.24
N LEU A 473 7.23 -16.16 -38.34
CA LEU A 473 6.64 -14.81 -38.36
C LEU A 473 7.04 -13.99 -39.59
N ALA A 474 8.25 -14.18 -40.13
CA ALA A 474 8.67 -13.55 -41.37
C ALA A 474 7.81 -14.01 -42.55
N LYS A 475 7.44 -15.30 -42.59
CA LYS A 475 6.51 -15.82 -43.59
C LYS A 475 5.11 -15.24 -43.39
N TRP A 476 4.59 -15.25 -42.16
CA TRP A 476 3.30 -14.64 -41.81
C TRP A 476 3.23 -13.15 -42.19
N ARG A 477 4.34 -12.41 -42.04
CA ARG A 477 4.47 -10.99 -42.40
C ARG A 477 4.36 -10.73 -43.91
N LEU A 478 4.73 -11.69 -44.74
CA LEU A 478 4.68 -11.57 -46.21
C LEU A 478 3.27 -11.79 -46.77
N GLU A 479 2.36 -12.38 -46.00
CA GLU A 479 1.01 -12.70 -46.44
C GLU A 479 0.08 -11.48 -46.51
N ASP A 480 0.37 -10.41 -45.74
CA ASP A 480 -0.41 -9.17 -45.74
C ASP A 480 0.49 -7.94 -45.56
N GLN A 481 0.25 -6.92 -46.37
CA GLN A 481 1.00 -5.67 -46.36
C GLN A 481 0.87 -4.92 -45.02
N GLN A 482 -0.26 -5.03 -44.30
CA GLN A 482 -0.41 -4.38 -43.00
C GLN A 482 0.47 -5.01 -41.92
N ARG A 483 0.67 -6.34 -42.00
CA ARG A 483 1.54 -7.10 -41.09
C ARG A 483 3.00 -6.66 -41.15
N SER A 484 3.43 -6.05 -42.26
CA SER A 484 4.80 -5.53 -42.44
C SER A 484 5.22 -4.47 -41.42
N ASN A 485 4.26 -3.83 -40.74
CA ASN A 485 4.51 -2.88 -39.67
C ASN A 485 5.00 -3.56 -38.36
N VAL A 486 4.72 -4.85 -38.17
CA VAL A 486 5.20 -5.60 -36.99
C VAL A 486 6.71 -5.81 -37.10
N ARG A 487 7.42 -5.31 -36.08
CA ARG A 487 8.90 -5.39 -36.01
C ARG A 487 9.35 -6.71 -35.42
N LEU A 488 10.32 -7.35 -36.08
CA LEU A 488 10.87 -8.63 -35.67
C LEU A 488 12.27 -8.46 -35.06
N GLY A 489 12.49 -9.03 -33.87
CA GLY A 489 13.69 -8.86 -33.06
C GLY A 489 14.42 -10.18 -32.87
N LEU A 490 15.64 -10.29 -33.41
CA LEU A 490 16.44 -11.50 -33.23
C LEU A 490 17.01 -11.56 -31.80
N LYS A 491 16.54 -12.53 -31.01
CA LYS A 491 17.06 -12.78 -29.67
C LYS A 491 18.37 -13.56 -29.75
N THR A 492 19.40 -13.01 -29.14
CA THR A 492 20.72 -13.62 -29.00
C THR A 492 21.01 -13.83 -27.52
N SER A 493 20.68 -15.01 -26.98
CA SER A 493 21.11 -15.40 -25.63
C SER A 493 22.36 -16.26 -25.71
N LEU A 494 23.24 -16.03 -24.74
CA LEU A 494 24.26 -17.00 -24.33
C LEU A 494 23.63 -17.76 -23.17
N ASP A 495 22.76 -18.75 -23.44
CA ASP A 495 22.28 -19.64 -22.38
C ASP A 495 23.49 -20.39 -21.79
N ALA A 496 24.11 -19.81 -20.76
CA ALA A 496 25.28 -20.32 -20.06
C ALA A 496 24.92 -21.34 -18.97
N GLY A 497 23.77 -22.00 -19.10
CA GLY A 497 23.27 -22.99 -18.16
C GLY A 497 23.39 -24.41 -18.68
N ARG A 498 24.49 -25.09 -18.32
CA ARG A 498 24.69 -26.56 -18.30
C ARG A 498 24.41 -27.33 -19.60
N GLU A 499 25.43 -27.52 -20.44
CA GLU A 499 25.49 -28.71 -21.31
C GLU A 499 26.96 -29.06 -21.62
N GLY A 500 27.39 -30.24 -21.14
CA GLY A 500 28.76 -30.74 -21.17
C GLY A 500 29.27 -31.20 -22.54
N GLN A 501 28.99 -30.47 -23.63
CA GLN A 501 29.56 -30.78 -24.94
C GLN A 501 30.17 -29.53 -25.60
N LEU A 502 31.46 -29.33 -25.32
CA LEU A 502 32.33 -28.29 -25.89
C LEU A 502 32.21 -28.16 -27.42
N ARG A 503 31.89 -29.25 -28.14
CA ARG A 503 31.79 -29.26 -29.62
C ARG A 503 30.50 -28.63 -30.15
N GLU A 504 29.37 -28.84 -29.48
CA GLU A 504 28.12 -28.14 -29.81
C GLU A 504 28.14 -26.71 -29.29
N ALA A 505 28.73 -26.46 -28.12
CA ALA A 505 28.96 -25.11 -27.63
C ALA A 505 29.85 -24.30 -28.59
N TRP A 506 30.88 -24.92 -29.19
CA TRP A 506 31.71 -24.30 -30.24
C TRP A 506 30.97 -24.10 -31.56
N ARG A 507 30.15 -25.06 -32.00
CA ARG A 507 29.38 -24.96 -33.24
C ARG A 507 28.25 -23.91 -33.10
N ARG A 508 27.58 -23.85 -31.94
CA ARG A 508 26.64 -22.78 -31.54
C ARG A 508 27.38 -21.43 -31.43
N ARG A 509 28.56 -21.36 -30.82
CA ARG A 509 29.44 -20.16 -30.83
C ARG A 509 29.79 -19.72 -32.24
N TRP A 510 30.17 -20.64 -33.13
CA TRP A 510 30.55 -20.36 -34.52
C TRP A 510 29.37 -19.85 -35.34
N HIS A 511 28.16 -20.41 -35.17
CA HIS A 511 26.95 -19.92 -35.82
C HIS A 511 26.43 -18.61 -35.19
N GLN A 512 26.66 -18.39 -33.90
CA GLN A 512 26.44 -17.12 -33.20
C GLN A 512 27.45 -16.03 -33.61
N MET A 513 28.58 -16.40 -34.22
CA MET A 513 29.57 -15.46 -34.78
C MET A 513 29.19 -14.89 -36.17
N PHE A 514 28.09 -15.32 -36.79
CA PHE A 514 27.57 -14.70 -38.03
C PHE A 514 26.18 -14.09 -37.86
N PRO A 515 25.96 -13.20 -36.88
CA PRO A 515 24.64 -12.65 -36.61
C PRO A 515 24.11 -11.84 -37.80
N ARG A 516 24.97 -11.29 -38.67
CA ARG A 516 24.56 -10.59 -39.90
C ARG A 516 23.80 -11.49 -40.88
N ALA A 517 24.23 -12.75 -41.04
CA ALA A 517 23.58 -13.70 -41.93
C ALA A 517 22.20 -14.09 -41.36
N ARG A 518 22.15 -14.43 -40.07
CA ARG A 518 20.89 -14.78 -39.36
C ARG A 518 19.89 -13.63 -39.33
N PHE A 519 20.36 -12.41 -39.06
CA PHE A 519 19.53 -11.20 -39.06
C PHE A 519 18.85 -10.99 -40.43
N LYS A 520 19.60 -11.20 -41.52
CA LYS A 520 19.08 -11.10 -42.89
C LYS A 520 18.15 -12.27 -43.26
N GLU A 521 18.49 -13.49 -42.87
CA GLU A 521 17.67 -14.69 -43.11
C GLU A 521 16.33 -14.65 -42.38
N CYS A 522 16.31 -14.16 -41.15
CA CYS A 522 15.09 -14.07 -40.34
C CYS A 522 14.26 -12.81 -40.65
N SER A 523 14.69 -11.99 -41.63
CA SER A 523 14.09 -10.69 -41.92
C SER A 523 13.88 -9.83 -40.67
N ALA A 524 14.82 -9.90 -39.72
CA ALA A 524 14.74 -9.18 -38.46
C ALA A 524 15.02 -7.69 -38.66
N ASP A 525 14.33 -6.86 -37.88
CA ASP A 525 14.45 -5.40 -37.87
C ASP A 525 15.38 -4.89 -36.77
N PHE A 526 15.55 -5.64 -35.68
CA PHE A 526 16.49 -5.34 -34.59
C PHE A 526 17.08 -6.60 -33.94
N ILE A 527 18.09 -6.43 -33.08
CA ILE A 527 18.75 -7.52 -32.35
C ILE A 527 18.61 -7.29 -30.85
N ALA A 528 18.12 -8.28 -30.11
CA ALA A 528 18.05 -8.27 -28.65
C ALA A 528 19.19 -9.12 -28.08
N SER A 529 19.98 -8.56 -27.18
CA SER A 529 21.19 -9.21 -26.68
C SER A 529 21.55 -8.83 -25.25
N GLU A 530 22.28 -9.69 -24.56
CA GLU A 530 22.86 -9.39 -23.24
C GLU A 530 23.96 -8.31 -23.32
N PRO A 531 24.26 -7.61 -22.22
CA PRO A 531 25.13 -6.43 -22.23
C PRO A 531 26.55 -6.76 -22.70
N GLY A 532 27.08 -7.92 -22.32
CA GLY A 532 28.41 -8.37 -22.74
C GLY A 532 28.52 -8.59 -24.24
N LEU A 533 27.58 -9.34 -24.83
CA LEU A 533 27.58 -9.64 -26.27
C LEU A 533 27.29 -8.37 -27.09
N ALA A 534 26.37 -7.52 -26.63
CA ALA A 534 26.09 -6.24 -27.26
C ALA A 534 27.34 -5.34 -27.30
N ARG A 535 28.04 -5.23 -26.16
CA ARG A 535 29.22 -4.36 -26.00
C ARG A 535 30.42 -4.84 -26.79
N PHE A 536 30.80 -6.10 -26.64
CA PHE A 536 32.06 -6.61 -27.17
C PHE A 536 31.95 -7.15 -28.60
N TYR A 537 30.74 -7.50 -29.06
CA TYR A 537 30.58 -8.22 -30.31
C TYR A 537 29.64 -7.53 -31.31
N LEU A 538 28.42 -7.18 -30.91
CA LEU A 538 27.42 -6.65 -31.84
C LEU A 538 27.71 -5.20 -32.26
N LEU A 539 28.03 -4.33 -31.30
CA LEU A 539 28.31 -2.91 -31.58
C LEU A 539 29.49 -2.71 -32.55
N PRO A 540 30.62 -3.44 -32.42
CA PRO A 540 31.69 -3.42 -33.42
C PRO A 540 31.31 -4.07 -34.75
N SER A 541 30.60 -5.21 -34.71
CA SER A 541 30.43 -6.06 -35.88
C SER A 541 29.27 -5.67 -36.80
N PHE A 542 28.24 -4.94 -36.36
CA PHE A 542 27.06 -4.64 -37.20
C PHE A 542 27.11 -3.35 -38.00
N GLY A 543 28.15 -2.51 -37.83
CA GLY A 543 28.14 -1.18 -38.46
C GLY A 543 26.88 -0.37 -38.09
N SER A 544 26.51 0.63 -38.90
CA SER A 544 25.38 1.55 -38.62
C SER A 544 23.98 0.97 -38.84
N ASN A 545 23.83 -0.30 -39.23
CA ASN A 545 22.64 -0.73 -39.96
C ASN A 545 21.60 -1.55 -39.17
N ALA A 546 21.87 -1.92 -37.91
CA ALA A 546 20.92 -2.68 -37.09
C ALA A 546 20.73 -2.03 -35.69
N PRO A 547 19.48 -1.67 -35.30
CA PRO A 547 19.14 -1.29 -33.94
C PRO A 547 19.40 -2.43 -32.96
N ILE A 548 19.96 -2.12 -31.78
CA ILE A 548 20.27 -3.10 -30.73
C ILE A 548 19.44 -2.81 -29.49
N MET A 549 18.70 -3.82 -29.03
CA MET A 549 18.07 -3.87 -27.71
C MET A 549 19.03 -4.60 -26.77
N VAL A 550 19.36 -3.99 -25.63
CA VAL A 550 20.21 -4.62 -24.61
C VAL A 550 19.34 -5.06 -23.45
N ARG A 551 19.49 -6.32 -23.04
CA ARG A 551 18.69 -6.96 -21.98
C ARG A 551 19.47 -7.07 -20.67
N GLY A 552 18.78 -7.03 -19.53
CA GLY A 552 19.40 -7.24 -18.21
C GLY A 552 20.45 -6.19 -17.89
N THR A 553 20.09 -4.92 -18.07
CA THR A 553 21.04 -3.81 -17.92
C THR A 553 20.92 -3.23 -16.51
N GLY A 554 21.91 -3.45 -15.65
CA GLY A 554 22.05 -2.69 -14.40
C GLY A 554 22.41 -1.21 -14.63
N LEU A 555 22.16 -0.36 -13.62
CA LEU A 555 22.38 1.10 -13.65
C LEU A 555 23.75 1.49 -14.24
N GLY A 556 24.82 0.82 -13.80
CA GLY A 556 26.20 1.11 -14.25
C GLY A 556 26.45 0.98 -15.76
N ASN A 557 25.61 0.21 -16.47
CA ASN A 557 25.73 0.00 -17.91
C ASN A 557 24.89 0.99 -18.74
N ILE A 558 23.91 1.69 -18.14
CA ILE A 558 23.03 2.63 -18.84
C ILE A 558 23.84 3.76 -19.49
N LYS A 559 24.77 4.37 -18.72
CA LYS A 559 25.66 5.43 -19.22
C LYS A 559 26.50 4.98 -20.42
N HIS A 560 26.95 3.73 -20.43
CA HIS A 560 27.76 3.18 -21.52
C HIS A 560 26.97 3.10 -22.83
N PHE A 561 25.77 2.54 -22.76
CA PHE A 561 24.93 2.33 -23.95
C PHE A 561 24.24 3.61 -24.42
N ARG A 562 23.94 4.56 -23.52
CA ARG A 562 23.37 5.87 -23.88
C ARG A 562 24.22 6.65 -24.88
N ARG A 563 25.54 6.61 -24.73
CA ARG A 563 26.47 7.32 -25.64
C ARG A 563 26.54 6.70 -27.04
N ARG A 564 25.92 5.53 -27.25
CA ARG A 564 25.91 4.82 -28.53
C ARG A 564 24.54 4.97 -29.16
N SER A 565 24.45 5.78 -30.22
CA SER A 565 23.25 6.07 -31.01
C SER A 565 22.56 4.87 -31.71
N ARG A 566 22.96 3.64 -31.35
CA ARG A 566 22.48 2.37 -31.92
C ARG A 566 21.71 1.53 -30.90
N VAL A 567 21.88 1.81 -29.61
CA VAL A 567 21.09 1.15 -28.57
C VAL A 567 19.79 1.93 -28.42
N TRP A 568 18.69 1.29 -28.80
CA TRP A 568 17.40 1.95 -28.86
C TRP A 568 16.49 1.57 -27.70
N LEU A 569 16.80 0.46 -27.04
CA LEU A 569 16.04 -0.06 -25.91
C LEU A 569 16.99 -0.72 -24.91
N LEU A 570 16.88 -0.33 -23.65
CA LEU A 570 17.57 -0.95 -22.51
C LEU A 570 16.52 -1.59 -21.62
N GLU A 571 16.42 -2.91 -21.65
CA GLU A 571 15.66 -3.65 -20.65
C GLU A 571 16.49 -3.69 -19.35
N LEU A 572 15.94 -3.09 -18.30
CA LEU A 572 16.54 -3.00 -16.98
C LEU A 572 16.43 -4.34 -16.25
N GLU A 573 17.37 -4.61 -15.35
CA GLU A 573 17.23 -5.73 -14.41
C GLU A 573 16.00 -5.51 -13.51
N LYS A 574 15.39 -6.61 -13.08
CA LYS A 574 14.14 -6.58 -12.29
C LYS A 574 14.26 -5.75 -11.01
N GLU A 575 15.41 -5.76 -10.35
CA GLU A 575 15.65 -5.05 -9.09
C GLU A 575 16.06 -3.59 -9.28
N CYS A 576 16.15 -3.13 -10.53
CA CYS A 576 16.60 -1.78 -10.85
C CYS A 576 15.50 -0.74 -10.59
N ASP A 577 15.83 0.33 -9.85
CA ASP A 577 14.93 1.47 -9.64
C ASP A 577 14.80 2.27 -10.96
N ILE A 578 13.59 2.28 -11.51
CA ILE A 578 13.27 2.95 -12.77
C ILE A 578 13.40 4.46 -12.62
N ARG A 579 13.06 5.03 -11.46
CA ARG A 579 13.15 6.47 -11.23
C ARG A 579 14.60 6.92 -11.28
N GLU A 580 15.50 6.13 -10.70
CA GLU A 580 16.93 6.37 -10.78
C GLU A 580 17.43 6.24 -12.23
N ALA A 581 17.03 5.19 -12.96
CA ALA A 581 17.38 5.01 -14.38
C ALA A 581 16.86 6.14 -15.29
N VAL A 582 15.64 6.64 -15.04
CA VAL A 582 15.06 7.80 -15.72
C VAL A 582 15.84 9.08 -15.41
N SER A 583 16.31 9.23 -14.17
CA SER A 583 17.18 10.35 -13.80
C SER A 583 18.51 10.30 -14.57
N GLU A 584 19.14 9.12 -14.67
CA GLU A 584 20.38 8.92 -15.43
C GLU A 584 20.22 9.09 -16.94
N ARG A 585 18.99 9.00 -17.45
CA ARG A 585 18.64 9.29 -18.85
C ARG A 585 18.61 10.79 -19.14
N ARG A 586 18.26 11.64 -18.15
CA ARG A 586 18.09 13.10 -18.30
C ARG A 586 19.39 13.90 -18.22
N TRP A 587 20.36 13.45 -17.43
CA TRP A 587 21.75 13.94 -17.40
C TRP A 587 22.57 13.26 -18.48
#